data_AF-A0A2U1NV45-F1
#
_entry.id   AF-A0A2U1NV45-F1
#
_cell.length_a   1.000
_cell.length_b   1.000
_cell.length_c   1.000
_cell.angle_alpha   90.00
_cell.angle_beta   90.00
_cell.angle_gamma   90.00
#
_symmetry.space_group_name_H-M   'P 1'
#
loop_
_entity.id
_entity.type
_entity.pdbx_description
1 polymer ?
#
loop_
_entity_poly.entity_id
_entity_poly.type
_entity_poly.pdbx_seq_one_letter_code
_entity_poly.pdbx_strand_id
1 'polypeptide(L)'
;MNTKCEIVLKIYLNLLYLFVFQTEWAWGAETLRDNMQTLAPQLKVDFSVIDSFACVLSYEETITNSGSKIKQFFHTGILTTPIVEAKKEDEEKQYKEFCANLTSVFKGNPDDNSMHHVELAFFPIIAHEHFYLVVFNLPKGTSVIIDNSSSGATYESKYSKECDILKKLFSRYLESHKHKKAYDISTKRQQ
;
A
#
# COMPACT_ATOMS: atom_id res chain seq x y z
N MET A 1 2.54 -28.22 -18.20
CA MET A 1 3.36 -27.19 -18.88
C MET A 1 3.84 -26.26 -17.78
N ASN A 2 5.13 -26.36 -17.40
CA ASN A 2 5.74 -25.53 -16.36
C ASN A 2 6.08 -24.17 -16.97
N THR A 3 5.20 -23.18 -16.80
CA THR A 3 5.55 -21.79 -17.07
C THR A 3 6.42 -21.33 -15.90
N LYS A 4 7.74 -21.33 -16.10
CA LYS A 4 8.65 -20.60 -15.21
C LYS A 4 8.17 -19.15 -15.21
N CYS A 5 7.78 -18.65 -14.05
CA CYS A 5 7.45 -17.25 -13.85
C CYS A 5 8.77 -16.46 -13.93
N GLU A 6 9.18 -16.07 -15.14
CA GLU A 6 10.20 -15.06 -15.30
C GLU A 6 9.54 -13.71 -15.01
N ILE A 7 9.70 -13.21 -13.78
CA ILE A 7 9.57 -11.78 -13.53
C ILE A 7 10.66 -11.15 -14.39
N VAL A 8 10.28 -10.62 -15.56
CA VAL A 8 11.22 -9.95 -16.45
C VAL A 8 11.59 -8.62 -15.80
N LEU A 9 12.64 -8.68 -14.97
CA LEU A 9 13.33 -7.53 -14.41
C LEU A 9 14.15 -6.90 -15.55
N LYS A 10 13.70 -5.75 -16.06
CA LYS A 10 14.57 -4.95 -16.92
C LYS A 10 15.42 -4.04 -16.04
N ILE A 11 16.72 -4.32 -16.06
CA ILE A 11 17.73 -3.39 -15.56
C ILE A 11 18.04 -2.43 -16.71
N TYR A 12 17.61 -1.18 -16.59
CA TYR A 12 17.93 -0.15 -17.57
C TYR A 12 19.18 0.62 -17.15
N LEU A 13 20.03 0.90 -18.14
CA LEU A 13 21.09 1.91 -18.07
C LEU A 13 20.51 3.20 -18.63
N ASN A 14 20.18 4.16 -17.76
CA ASN A 14 19.75 5.49 -18.21
C ASN A 14 21.00 6.34 -18.52
N LEU A 15 20.86 7.34 -19.42
CA LEU A 15 21.97 8.17 -19.97
C LEU A 15 22.76 8.99 -18.92
N LEU A 16 22.45 8.84 -17.63
CA LEU A 16 23.09 9.47 -16.48
C LEU A 16 23.77 8.49 -15.50
N TYR A 17 24.08 7.25 -15.92
CA TYR A 17 24.77 6.23 -15.09
C TYR A 17 24.03 5.74 -13.82
N LEU A 18 22.72 5.98 -13.73
CA LEU A 18 21.89 5.39 -12.67
C LEU A 18 21.32 4.05 -13.15
N PHE A 19 21.63 2.99 -12.42
CA PHE A 19 20.97 1.70 -12.60
C PHE A 19 19.60 1.74 -11.95
N VAL A 20 18.56 1.50 -12.74
CA VAL A 20 17.16 1.49 -12.29
C VAL A 20 16.64 0.06 -12.34
N PHE A 21 16.06 -0.38 -11.23
CA PHE A 21 15.22 -1.56 -11.14
C PHE A 21 13.81 -1.14 -11.53
N GLN A 22 13.34 -1.61 -12.68
CA GLN A 22 11.99 -1.35 -13.15
C GLN A 22 11.27 -2.67 -13.38
N THR A 23 10.04 -2.73 -12.91
CA THR A 23 9.15 -3.85 -13.20
C THR A 23 8.42 -3.59 -14.51
N GLU A 24 8.57 -4.46 -15.51
CA GLU A 24 7.93 -4.30 -16.83
C GLU A 24 6.41 -4.29 -16.77
N TRP A 25 5.84 -5.01 -15.81
CA TRP A 25 4.43 -5.32 -15.72
C TRP A 25 3.72 -4.59 -14.57
N ALA A 26 4.48 -3.90 -13.71
CA ALA A 26 4.03 -3.47 -12.39
C ALA A 26 4.03 -1.93 -12.25
N TRP A 27 3.24 -1.31 -13.14
CA TRP A 27 2.71 0.06 -12.99
C TRP A 27 3.76 1.18 -12.76
N GLY A 28 5.02 0.93 -13.15
CA GLY A 28 6.08 1.93 -13.13
C GLY A 28 6.82 2.08 -11.80
N ALA A 29 6.76 1.09 -10.89
CA ALA A 29 7.63 1.10 -9.72
C ALA A 29 9.11 1.06 -10.18
N GLU A 30 9.83 2.12 -9.87
CA GLU A 30 11.25 2.32 -10.19
C GLU A 30 12.04 2.48 -8.90
N THR A 31 13.04 1.63 -8.71
CA THR A 31 13.96 1.71 -7.58
C THR A 31 15.38 1.89 -8.09
N LEU A 32 16.06 2.93 -7.61
CA LEU A 32 17.47 3.12 -7.94
C LEU A 32 18.33 2.03 -7.29
N ARG A 33 19.44 1.65 -7.93
CA ARG A 33 20.40 0.71 -7.35
C ARG A 33 20.84 1.12 -5.95
N ASP A 34 21.10 2.39 -5.72
CA ASP A 34 21.55 2.90 -4.44
C ASP A 34 20.49 2.67 -3.36
N ASN A 35 19.21 2.78 -3.71
CA ASN A 35 18.10 2.46 -2.81
C ASN A 35 18.04 0.95 -2.53
N MET A 36 18.28 0.08 -3.52
CA MET A 36 18.36 -1.37 -3.28
C MET A 36 19.50 -1.76 -2.34
N GLN A 37 20.60 -1.00 -2.30
CA GLN A 37 21.70 -1.25 -1.36
C GLN A 37 21.28 -1.07 0.10
N THR A 38 20.17 -0.38 0.38
CA THR A 38 19.62 -0.26 1.74
C THR A 38 19.09 -1.58 2.32
N LEU A 39 19.01 -2.65 1.52
CA LEU A 39 18.78 -4.01 2.00
C LEU A 39 19.98 -4.61 2.75
N ALA A 40 21.15 -3.95 2.69
CA ALA A 40 22.31 -4.39 3.44
C ALA A 40 22.04 -4.34 4.97
N PRO A 41 22.65 -5.24 5.77
CA PRO A 41 22.42 -5.27 7.21
C PRO A 41 22.65 -3.91 7.87
N GLN A 42 21.83 -3.61 8.88
CA GLN A 42 21.89 -2.39 9.70
C GLN A 42 21.53 -1.08 8.98
N LEU A 43 21.23 -1.11 7.68
CA LEU A 43 20.68 0.05 6.98
C LEU A 43 19.16 0.12 7.14
N LYS A 44 18.62 1.34 7.11
CA LYS A 44 17.18 1.57 7.00
C LYS A 44 16.78 1.33 5.55
N VAL A 45 15.85 0.40 5.33
CA VAL A 45 15.33 0.11 3.99
C VAL A 45 14.64 1.35 3.44
N ASP A 46 15.01 1.74 2.21
CA ASP A 46 14.40 2.85 1.51
C ASP A 46 12.95 2.52 1.10
N PHE A 47 12.06 3.50 1.17
CA PHE A 47 10.64 3.30 0.88
C PHE A 47 10.40 2.80 -0.55
N SER A 48 11.23 3.20 -1.52
CA SER A 48 11.10 2.75 -2.90
C SER A 48 11.37 1.25 -3.06
N VAL A 49 12.15 0.65 -2.16
CA VAL A 49 12.36 -0.81 -2.11
C VAL A 49 11.10 -1.51 -1.59
N ILE A 50 10.46 -0.94 -0.56
CA ILE A 50 9.19 -1.45 -0.01
C ILE A 50 8.07 -1.38 -1.06
N ASP A 51 7.98 -0.26 -1.77
CA ASP A 51 6.99 -0.03 -2.83
C ASP A 51 7.16 -1.03 -3.99
N SER A 52 8.40 -1.25 -4.43
CA SER A 52 8.71 -2.28 -5.44
C SER A 52 8.34 -3.67 -4.97
N PHE A 53 8.58 -4.00 -3.70
CA PHE A 53 8.23 -5.31 -3.14
C PHE A 53 6.70 -5.50 -3.06
N ALA A 54 5.96 -4.50 -2.59
CA ALA A 54 4.49 -4.51 -2.58
C ALA A 54 3.91 -4.69 -4.01
N CYS A 55 4.56 -4.08 -4.99
CA CYS A 55 4.16 -4.21 -6.38
C CYS A 55 4.35 -5.64 -6.91
N VAL A 56 5.50 -6.25 -6.66
CA VAL A 56 5.77 -7.66 -7.01
C VAL A 56 4.77 -8.60 -6.34
N LEU A 57 4.52 -8.43 -5.05
CA LEU A 57 3.56 -9.27 -4.31
C LEU A 57 2.14 -9.15 -4.87
N SER A 58 1.71 -7.94 -5.25
CA SER A 58 0.40 -7.73 -5.86
C SER A 58 0.29 -8.44 -7.21
N TYR A 59 1.34 -8.36 -8.03
CA TYR A 59 1.40 -9.05 -9.31
C TYR A 59 1.35 -10.58 -9.14
N GLU A 60 2.12 -11.14 -8.21
CA GLU A 60 2.11 -12.58 -7.92
C GLU A 60 0.71 -13.07 -7.49
N GLU A 61 -0.01 -12.28 -6.70
CA GLU A 61 -1.39 -12.59 -6.30
C GLU A 61 -2.34 -12.65 -7.51
N THR A 62 -2.20 -11.77 -8.51
CA THR A 62 -3.05 -11.81 -9.72
C THR A 62 -2.84 -13.08 -10.55
N ILE A 63 -1.61 -13.59 -10.62
CA ILE A 63 -1.30 -14.81 -11.38
C ILE A 63 -1.75 -16.06 -10.62
N THR A 64 -1.49 -16.10 -9.32
CA THR A 64 -1.66 -17.31 -8.51
C THR A 64 -3.10 -17.60 -8.13
N ASN A 65 -3.92 -16.57 -7.89
CA ASN A 65 -5.26 -16.74 -7.32
C ASN A 65 -6.41 -16.59 -8.32
N SER A 66 -6.14 -16.49 -9.63
CA SER A 66 -7.16 -16.44 -10.70
C SER A 66 -8.27 -15.37 -10.49
N GLY A 67 -7.99 -14.34 -9.68
CA GLY A 67 -8.90 -13.23 -9.39
C GLY A 67 -9.96 -13.47 -8.31
N SER A 68 -10.12 -14.68 -7.77
CA SER A 68 -11.09 -14.91 -6.68
C SER A 68 -10.42 -14.70 -5.33
N LYS A 69 -10.66 -13.54 -4.68
CA LYS A 69 -10.15 -13.18 -3.34
C LYS A 69 -8.65 -12.94 -3.28
N ILE A 70 -8.23 -11.82 -3.89
CA ILE A 70 -6.83 -11.43 -3.94
C ILE A 70 -6.39 -10.68 -2.68
N LYS A 71 -5.10 -10.76 -2.37
CA LYS A 71 -4.45 -9.81 -1.46
C LYS A 71 -3.95 -8.62 -2.28
N GLN A 72 -4.32 -7.41 -1.86
CA GLN A 72 -3.84 -6.19 -2.47
C GLN A 72 -2.76 -5.55 -1.60
N PHE A 73 -1.58 -5.32 -2.17
CA PHE A 73 -0.51 -4.58 -1.51
C PHE A 73 -0.42 -3.19 -2.12
N PHE A 74 -0.54 -2.16 -1.27
CA PHE A 74 -0.44 -0.77 -1.67
C PHE A 74 0.99 -0.25 -1.45
N HIS A 75 1.35 0.83 -2.14
CA HIS A 75 2.63 1.53 -1.92
C HIS A 75 2.50 2.61 -0.83
N THR A 76 3.61 3.07 -0.26
CA THR A 76 3.64 4.04 0.84
C THR A 76 3.10 5.40 0.43
N GLY A 77 3.18 5.73 -0.87
CA GLY A 77 2.59 6.93 -1.45
C GLY A 77 1.06 7.03 -1.40
N ILE A 78 0.33 6.00 -0.94
CA ILE A 78 -1.12 6.12 -0.74
C ILE A 78 -1.47 7.15 0.33
N LEU A 79 -0.76 7.13 1.45
CA LEU A 79 -1.01 7.99 2.59
C LEU A 79 0.19 8.92 2.81
N THR A 80 0.20 10.05 2.10
CA THR A 80 1.28 11.03 2.15
C THR A 80 1.16 11.95 3.37
N THR A 81 2.27 12.58 3.79
CA THR A 81 2.24 13.57 4.88
C THR A 81 1.22 14.69 4.64
N PRO A 82 1.09 15.29 3.44
CA PRO A 82 0.03 16.27 3.17
C PRO A 82 -1.38 15.73 3.37
N ILE A 83 -1.64 14.45 3.04
CA ILE A 83 -2.94 13.81 3.30
C ILE A 83 -3.15 13.68 4.81
N VAL A 84 -2.17 13.18 5.57
CA VAL A 84 -2.31 12.98 7.02
C VAL A 84 -2.50 14.31 7.77
N GLU A 85 -1.82 15.36 7.33
CA GLU A 85 -1.80 16.66 8.00
C GLU A 85 -2.82 17.66 7.43
N ALA A 86 -3.68 17.21 6.52
CA ALA A 86 -4.70 18.05 5.92
C ALA A 86 -5.63 18.67 6.98
N LYS A 87 -5.93 19.95 6.80
CA LYS A 87 -6.85 20.68 7.68
C LYS A 87 -8.30 20.27 7.39
N LYS A 88 -9.19 20.55 8.34
CA LYS A 88 -10.60 20.17 8.25
C LYS A 88 -11.30 20.80 7.03
N GLU A 89 -10.96 22.04 6.69
CA GLU A 89 -11.48 22.74 5.52
C GLU A 89 -11.08 22.09 4.18
N ASP A 90 -10.02 21.27 4.17
CA ASP A 90 -9.48 20.60 2.98
C ASP A 90 -9.92 19.12 2.86
N GLU A 91 -10.88 18.66 3.68
CA GLU A 91 -11.28 17.25 3.75
C GLU A 91 -11.68 16.64 2.40
N GLU A 92 -12.38 17.40 1.54
CA GLU A 92 -12.74 16.93 0.20
C GLU A 92 -11.53 16.81 -0.73
N LYS A 93 -10.55 17.70 -0.58
CA LYS A 93 -9.29 17.64 -1.34
C LYS A 93 -8.44 16.46 -0.88
N GLN A 94 -8.33 16.28 0.44
CA GLN A 94 -7.68 15.14 1.09
C GLN A 94 -8.25 13.82 0.57
N TYR A 95 -9.57 13.69 0.53
CA TYR A 95 -10.24 12.50 0.02
C TYR A 95 -9.97 12.25 -1.47
N LYS A 96 -10.04 13.30 -2.31
CA LYS A 96 -9.74 13.18 -3.74
C LYS A 96 -8.30 12.74 -4.01
N GLU A 97 -7.34 13.30 -3.28
CA GLU A 97 -5.92 12.95 -3.42
C GLU A 97 -5.68 11.50 -2.99
N PHE A 98 -6.25 11.07 -1.85
CA PHE A 98 -6.22 9.68 -1.42
C PHE A 98 -6.81 8.73 -2.47
N CYS A 99 -7.98 9.06 -3.03
CA CYS A 99 -8.60 8.26 -4.09
C CYS A 99 -7.71 8.18 -5.33
N ALA A 100 -7.10 9.30 -5.75
CA ALA A 100 -6.21 9.35 -6.90
C ALA A 100 -4.98 8.47 -6.68
N ASN A 101 -4.37 8.52 -5.50
CA ASN A 101 -3.24 7.67 -5.15
C ASN A 101 -3.65 6.18 -5.13
N LEU A 102 -4.78 5.86 -4.49
CA LEU A 102 -5.26 4.47 -4.37
C LEU A 102 -5.60 3.87 -5.73
N THR A 103 -6.34 4.61 -6.56
CA THR A 103 -6.69 4.17 -7.93
C THR A 103 -5.49 4.11 -8.86
N SER A 104 -4.39 4.80 -8.56
CA SER A 104 -3.18 4.72 -9.36
C SER A 104 -2.58 3.30 -9.40
N VAL A 105 -2.80 2.52 -8.34
CA VAL A 105 -2.39 1.11 -8.25
C VAL A 105 -3.16 0.22 -9.24
N PHE A 106 -4.40 0.61 -9.58
CA PHE A 106 -5.27 -0.17 -10.47
C PHE A 106 -5.24 0.30 -11.92
N LYS A 107 -4.33 1.21 -12.32
CA LYS A 107 -4.31 1.77 -13.69
C LYS A 107 -4.21 0.71 -14.80
N GLY A 108 -3.61 -0.45 -14.52
CA GLY A 108 -3.53 -1.57 -15.45
C GLY A 108 -4.77 -2.48 -15.47
N ASN A 109 -5.62 -2.43 -14.45
CA ASN A 109 -6.86 -3.20 -14.35
C ASN A 109 -7.95 -2.41 -13.61
N PRO A 110 -8.69 -1.52 -14.30
CA PRO A 110 -9.65 -0.62 -13.66
C PRO A 110 -10.79 -1.32 -12.94
N ASP A 111 -11.16 -2.54 -13.34
CA ASP A 111 -12.26 -3.30 -12.73
C ASP A 111 -11.95 -3.71 -11.27
N ASP A 112 -10.67 -3.74 -10.89
CA ASP A 112 -10.21 -4.07 -9.54
C ASP A 112 -10.38 -2.91 -8.54
N ASN A 113 -10.63 -1.69 -9.02
CA ASN A 113 -10.75 -0.51 -8.15
C ASN A 113 -11.95 -0.57 -7.18
N SER A 114 -12.91 -1.45 -7.45
CA SER A 114 -14.11 -1.62 -6.63
C SER A 114 -13.82 -2.31 -5.29
N MET A 115 -12.66 -2.95 -5.14
CA MET A 115 -12.23 -3.73 -3.97
C MET A 115 -13.11 -4.94 -3.61
N HIS A 116 -14.15 -5.27 -4.39
CA HIS A 116 -15.07 -6.38 -4.08
C HIS A 116 -14.39 -7.76 -4.12
N HIS A 117 -13.33 -7.90 -4.91
CA HIS A 117 -12.53 -9.12 -5.02
C HIS A 117 -11.34 -9.15 -4.07
N VAL A 118 -11.11 -8.09 -3.29
CA VAL A 118 -9.99 -8.01 -2.34
C VAL A 118 -10.39 -8.64 -1.01
N GLU A 119 -9.56 -9.55 -0.50
CA GLU A 119 -9.75 -10.14 0.82
C GLU A 119 -9.00 -9.35 1.89
N LEU A 120 -7.72 -9.07 1.60
CA LEU A 120 -6.82 -8.35 2.48
C LEU A 120 -6.23 -7.17 1.73
N ALA A 121 -6.28 -5.99 2.34
CA ALA A 121 -5.64 -4.78 1.83
C ALA A 121 -4.51 -4.37 2.78
N PHE A 122 -3.27 -4.38 2.26
CA PHE A 122 -2.05 -4.09 3.01
C PHE A 122 -1.56 -2.67 2.68
N PHE A 123 -1.53 -1.80 3.69
CA PHE A 123 -1.03 -0.44 3.57
C PHE A 123 0.26 -0.29 4.37
N PRO A 124 1.42 -0.14 3.71
CA PRO A 124 2.64 0.25 4.38
C PRO A 124 2.56 1.72 4.79
N ILE A 125 2.87 1.98 6.06
CA ILE A 125 2.84 3.31 6.66
C ILE A 125 4.24 3.68 7.10
N ILE A 126 4.64 4.90 6.76
CA ILE A 126 5.87 5.53 7.19
C ILE A 126 5.49 6.62 8.18
N ALA A 127 5.80 6.40 9.46
CA ALA A 127 5.64 7.43 10.48
C ALA A 127 6.81 7.37 11.45
N HIS A 128 7.27 8.54 11.91
CA HIS A 128 8.36 8.64 12.89
C HIS A 128 9.62 7.84 12.51
N GLU A 129 10.00 7.88 11.23
CA GLU A 129 11.14 7.13 10.65
C GLU A 129 11.07 5.60 10.82
N HIS A 130 9.86 5.07 11.00
CA HIS A 130 9.59 3.65 11.17
C HIS A 130 8.53 3.17 10.18
N PHE A 131 8.67 1.93 9.74
CA PHE A 131 7.69 1.25 8.89
C PHE A 131 6.83 0.31 9.71
N TYR A 132 5.53 0.37 9.51
CA TYR A 132 4.60 -0.65 9.96
C TYR A 132 3.53 -0.89 8.89
N LEU A 133 2.79 -2.00 9.02
CA LEU A 133 1.72 -2.35 8.10
C LEU A 133 0.37 -2.21 8.78
N VAL A 134 -0.58 -1.56 8.10
CA VAL A 134 -2.00 -1.64 8.43
C VAL A 134 -2.64 -2.64 7.47
N VAL A 135 -3.28 -3.68 8.00
CA VAL A 135 -3.93 -4.72 7.19
C VAL A 135 -5.42 -4.69 7.46
N PHE A 136 -6.22 -4.39 6.44
CA PHE A 136 -7.67 -4.51 6.50
C PHE A 136 -8.11 -5.90 6.04
N ASN A 137 -8.82 -6.62 6.90
CA ASN A 137 -9.54 -7.84 6.55
C ASN A 137 -10.94 -7.46 6.09
N LEU A 138 -11.13 -7.37 4.77
CA LEU A 138 -12.38 -6.92 4.18
C LEU A 138 -13.54 -7.86 4.54
N PRO A 139 -13.46 -9.20 4.44
CA PRO A 139 -14.58 -10.07 4.81
C PRO A 139 -15.05 -9.92 6.26
N LYS A 140 -14.15 -9.67 7.21
CA LYS A 140 -14.48 -9.47 8.63
C LYS A 140 -14.79 -8.01 8.97
N GLY A 141 -14.40 -7.08 8.10
CA GLY A 141 -14.49 -5.64 8.31
C GLY A 141 -13.64 -5.17 9.49
N THR A 142 -12.50 -5.82 9.72
CA THR A 142 -11.57 -5.49 10.82
C THR A 142 -10.23 -5.04 10.26
N SER A 143 -9.41 -4.38 11.06
CA SER A 143 -8.02 -4.08 10.73
C SER A 143 -7.08 -4.50 11.84
N VAL A 144 -5.84 -4.83 11.47
CA VAL A 144 -4.75 -5.13 12.40
C VAL A 144 -3.52 -4.27 12.07
N ILE A 145 -2.71 -3.96 13.07
CA ILE A 145 -1.38 -3.34 12.88
C ILE A 145 -0.30 -4.42 13.03
N ILE A 146 0.59 -4.52 12.05
CA ILE A 146 1.78 -5.37 12.13
C ILE A 146 2.99 -4.43 12.26
N ASP A 147 3.62 -4.48 13.42
CA ASP A 147 4.76 -3.64 13.78
C ASP A 147 5.81 -4.51 14.49
N ASN A 148 7.06 -4.43 14.03
CA ASN A 148 8.18 -5.20 14.56
C ASN A 148 8.99 -4.45 15.63
N SER A 149 8.58 -3.24 16.01
CA SER A 149 9.30 -2.45 17.01
C SER A 149 8.85 -2.77 18.44
N SER A 150 9.81 -2.75 19.36
CA SER A 150 9.63 -3.04 20.78
C SER A 150 9.46 -1.78 21.64
N SER A 151 8.68 -0.80 21.15
CA SER A 151 8.66 0.55 21.75
C SER A 151 7.79 0.68 23.02
N GLY A 152 6.96 -0.31 23.35
CA GLY A 152 6.02 -0.25 24.48
C GLY A 152 4.97 0.88 24.37
N ALA A 153 4.87 1.52 23.21
CA ALA A 153 4.02 2.68 22.97
C ALA A 153 2.55 2.26 22.84
N THR A 154 1.65 3.16 23.24
CA THR A 154 0.20 2.98 23.09
C THR A 154 -0.25 3.29 21.66
N TYR A 155 -1.44 2.81 21.28
CA TYR A 155 -2.05 3.14 20.00
C TYR A 155 -2.20 4.65 19.81
N GLU A 156 -2.72 5.31 20.85
CA GLU A 156 -2.97 6.75 20.87
C GLU A 156 -1.71 7.55 20.57
N SER A 157 -0.57 7.14 21.15
CA SER A 157 0.71 7.84 20.97
C SER A 157 1.40 7.57 19.64
N LYS A 158 1.17 6.41 19.01
CA LYS A 158 2.02 5.92 17.92
C LYS A 158 1.32 5.76 16.58
N TYR A 159 0.04 5.40 16.61
CA TYR A 159 -0.68 4.97 15.40
C TYR A 159 -1.88 5.85 15.09
N SER A 160 -2.48 6.52 16.09
CA SER A 160 -3.74 7.25 15.93
C SER A 160 -3.75 8.23 14.75
N LYS A 161 -2.70 9.04 14.60
CA LYS A 161 -2.61 10.08 13.57
C LYS A 161 -2.76 9.49 12.15
N GLU A 162 -1.93 8.53 11.77
CA GLU A 162 -1.97 7.94 10.43
C GLU A 162 -3.09 6.91 10.28
N CYS A 163 -3.31 6.04 11.28
CA CYS A 163 -4.28 4.95 11.18
C CYS A 163 -5.72 5.44 11.18
N ASP A 164 -6.07 6.46 11.98
CA ASP A 164 -7.43 6.98 12.01
C ASP A 164 -7.78 7.69 10.70
N ILE A 165 -6.82 8.44 10.13
CA ILE A 165 -6.99 9.07 8.80
C ILE A 165 -7.12 8.02 7.71
N LEU A 166 -6.22 7.02 7.67
CA LEU A 166 -6.29 5.93 6.70
C LEU A 166 -7.64 5.22 6.77
N LYS A 167 -8.08 4.86 7.97
CA LYS A 167 -9.35 4.17 8.20
C LYS A 167 -10.55 5.02 7.77
N LYS A 168 -10.54 6.31 8.08
CA LYS A 168 -11.58 7.27 7.65
C LYS A 168 -11.66 7.34 6.12
N LEU A 169 -10.53 7.59 5.46
CA LEU A 169 -10.49 7.76 4.01
C LEU A 169 -10.79 6.45 3.26
N PHE A 170 -10.25 5.33 3.74
CA PHE A 170 -10.47 4.03 3.13
C PHE A 170 -11.91 3.53 3.30
N SER A 171 -12.52 3.71 4.48
CA SER A 171 -13.94 3.36 4.65
C SER A 171 -14.85 4.20 3.76
N ARG A 172 -14.56 5.50 3.61
CA ARG A 172 -15.27 6.39 2.67
C ARG A 172 -15.09 5.94 1.21
N TYR A 173 -13.89 5.52 0.83
CA TYR A 173 -13.63 4.94 -0.50
C TYR A 173 -14.44 3.67 -0.76
N LEU A 174 -14.45 2.76 0.22
CA LEU A 174 -15.24 1.53 0.14
C LEU A 174 -16.74 1.83 0.05
N GLU A 175 -17.22 2.83 0.78
CA GLU A 175 -18.62 3.27 0.72
C GLU A 175 -18.99 3.82 -0.67
N SER A 176 -18.13 4.63 -1.29
CA SER A 176 -18.40 5.14 -2.64
C SER A 176 -18.47 4.05 -3.71
N HIS A 177 -17.86 2.88 -3.46
CA HIS A 177 -17.93 1.69 -4.31
C HIS A 177 -18.97 0.67 -3.83
N LYS A 178 -19.84 1.05 -2.89
CA LYS A 178 -20.91 0.22 -2.32
C LYS A 178 -20.39 -1.10 -1.71
N HIS A 179 -19.18 -1.09 -1.18
CA HIS A 179 -18.59 -2.25 -0.55
C HIS A 179 -19.28 -2.53 0.80
N LYS A 180 -19.81 -3.75 0.97
CA LYS A 180 -20.66 -4.15 2.12
C LYS A 180 -19.99 -4.04 3.50
N LYS A 181 -18.69 -3.75 3.55
CA LYS A 181 -17.87 -3.67 4.77
C LYS A 181 -17.34 -2.29 5.09
N ALA A 182 -17.73 -1.27 4.31
CA ALA A 182 -17.36 0.11 4.56
C ALA A 182 -17.72 0.55 6.00
N TYR A 183 -18.95 0.26 6.44
CA TYR A 183 -19.42 0.59 7.79
C TYR A 183 -18.70 -0.18 8.91
N ASP A 184 -18.46 -1.48 8.72
CA ASP A 184 -17.71 -2.27 9.71
C ASP A 184 -16.30 -1.71 9.87
N ILE A 185 -15.64 -1.36 8.76
CA ILE A 185 -14.30 -0.79 8.76
C ILE A 185 -14.28 0.60 9.38
N SER A 186 -15.29 1.45 9.20
CA SER A 186 -15.30 2.77 9.86
C SER A 186 -15.46 2.67 11.37
N THR A 187 -16.25 1.71 11.86
CA THR A 187 -16.70 1.66 13.26
C THR A 187 -15.88 0.73 14.16
N LYS A 188 -15.41 -0.42 13.66
CA LYS A 188 -14.68 -1.39 14.50
C LYS A 188 -13.29 -0.89 14.86
N ARG A 189 -12.88 -1.07 16.12
CA ARG A 189 -11.52 -0.70 16.55
C ARG A 189 -10.49 -1.54 15.82
N GLN A 190 -9.37 -0.90 15.52
CA GLN A 190 -8.18 -1.54 14.98
C GLN A 190 -7.54 -2.38 16.09
N GLN A 191 -7.14 -3.60 15.75
CA GLN A 191 -6.57 -4.58 16.68
C GLN A 191 -5.05 -4.59 16.61
#